data_AF-A0A2E7SNZ0-F1
#
_entry.id   AF-A0A2E7SNZ0-F1
#
_cell.length_a   1.000
_cell.length_b   1.000
_cell.length_c   1.000
_cell.angle_alpha   90.00
_cell.angle_beta   90.00
_cell.angle_gamma   90.00
#
_symmetry.space_group_name_H-M   'P 1'
#
loop_
_entity.id
_entity.type
_entity.pdbx_description
1 polymer ?
#
loop_
_entity_poly.entity_id
_entity_poly.type
_entity_poly.pdbx_seq_one_letter_code
_entity_poly.pdbx_strand_id
1 'polypeptide(L)' 'MSDSIERVAVIGSGVMGAGIAAHCANAGCEVLLLDIVRD' A
#
# COMPACT_ATOMS: atom_id res chain seq x y z
N MET A 1 -4.49 -22.06 9.75
CA MET A 1 -4.86 -20.64 9.77
C MET A 1 -3.67 -19.89 9.24
N SER A 2 -3.82 -19.11 8.17
CA SER A 2 -2.76 -18.19 7.71
C SER A 2 -2.70 -17.02 8.69
N ASP A 3 -1.48 -16.62 9.08
CA ASP A 3 -1.29 -15.42 9.90
C ASP A 3 -1.91 -14.20 9.19
N SER A 4 -2.50 -13.31 9.97
CA SER A 4 -3.09 -12.08 9.44
C SER A 4 -2.01 -11.16 8.87
N ILE A 5 -2.28 -10.56 7.71
CA ILE A 5 -1.40 -9.54 7.14
C ILE A 5 -1.68 -8.22 7.83
N GLU A 6 -0.72 -7.73 8.62
CA GLU A 6 -0.85 -6.48 9.38
C GLU A 6 -0.25 -5.28 8.64
N ARG A 7 0.72 -5.50 7.75
CA ARG A 7 1.48 -4.45 7.07
C ARG A 7 1.64 -4.72 5.58
N VAL A 8 1.43 -3.70 4.75
CA VAL A 8 1.54 -3.77 3.28
C VAL A 8 2.41 -2.62 2.77
N ALA A 9 3.37 -2.93 1.90
CA ALA A 9 4.12 -1.91 1.16
C ALA A 9 3.67 -1.88 -0.31
N VAL A 10 3.37 -0.69 -0.83
CA VAL A 10 3.04 -0.47 -2.24
C VAL A 10 4.10 0.42 -2.86
N ILE A 11 4.73 -0.07 -3.93
CA ILE A 11 5.78 0.66 -4.66
C ILE A 11 5.17 1.29 -5.92
N GLY A 12 5.22 2.61 -6.00
CA GLY A 12 4.59 3.42 -7.04
C GLY A 12 3.30 4.08 -6.55
N SER A 13 3.23 5.41 -6.68
CA SER A 13 2.13 6.28 -6.22
C SER A 13 1.20 6.75 -7.34
N GLY A 14 1.34 6.19 -8.54
CA GLY A 14 0.40 6.37 -9.64
C GLY A 14 -1.03 5.90 -9.28
N VAL A 15 -2.00 6.17 -10.16
CA VAL A 15 -3.44 5.92 -9.90
C VAL A 15 -3.73 4.51 -9.37
N MET A 16 -3.12 3.48 -9.98
CA MET A 16 -3.30 2.10 -9.54
C MET A 16 -2.67 1.85 -8.15
N GLY A 17 -1.45 2.33 -7.92
CA GLY A 17 -0.75 2.13 -6.65
C GLY A 17 -1.45 2.82 -5.47
N ALA A 18 -1.92 4.04 -5.67
CA ALA A 18 -2.76 4.74 -4.69
C ALA A 18 -4.08 3.98 -4.40
N GLY A 19 -4.73 3.43 -5.44
CA GLY A 19 -5.94 2.62 -5.27
C GLY A 19 -5.71 1.33 -4.48
N ILE A 20 -4.62 0.62 -4.76
CA ILE A 20 -4.22 -0.59 -4.01
C ILE A 20 -3.93 -0.22 -2.54
N ALA A 21 -3.13 0.83 -2.31
CA ALA A 21 -2.81 1.30 -0.96
C ALA A 21 -4.06 1.67 -0.16
N ALA A 22 -5.00 2.39 -0.78
CA ALA A 22 -6.28 2.75 -0.16
C ALA A 22 -7.12 1.52 0.17
N HIS A 23 -7.16 0.52 -0.71
CA HIS A 23 -7.89 -0.72 -0.45
C HIS A 23 -7.31 -1.49 0.75
N CYS A 24 -5.99 -1.62 0.83
CA CYS A 24 -5.32 -2.26 1.97
C CYS A 24 -5.51 -1.49 3.28
N ALA A 25 -5.45 -0.15 3.23
CA ALA A 25 -5.72 0.69 4.40
C ALA A 25 -7.17 0.55 4.87
N ASN A 26 -8.15 0.49 3.96
CA ASN A 26 -9.55 0.25 4.28
C ASN A 26 -9.79 -1.15 4.90
N ALA A 27 -8.95 -2.12 4.54
CA ALA A 27 -8.95 -3.46 5.13
C ALA A 27 -8.27 -3.52 6.52
N GLY A 28 -7.76 -2.38 7.02
CA GLY A 28 -7.14 -2.28 8.35
C GLY A 28 -5.64 -2.59 8.37
N CYS A 29 -4.99 -2.76 7.22
CA CYS A 29 -3.54 -2.90 7.16
C CYS A 29 -2.86 -1.55 7.39
N GLU A 30 -1.71 -1.54 8.07
CA GLU A 30 -0.79 -0.41 8.03
C GLU A 30 -0.09 -0.39 6.66
N VAL A 31 -0.19 0.72 5.93
CA VAL A 31 0.29 0.82 4.54
C VAL A 31 1.45 1.80 4.40
N LEU A 32 2.56 1.32 3.85
CA LEU A 32 3.65 2.14 3.35
C LEU A 32 3.51 2.32 1.83
N LEU A 33 3.16 3.53 1.38
CA LEU A 33 3.18 3.88 -0.05
C LEU A 33 4.50 4.61 -0.36
N LEU A 34 5.35 3.99 -1.16
CA LEU A 34 6.67 4.53 -1.52
C LEU A 34 6.76 4.81 -3.02
N ASP A 35 7.25 5.98 -3.38
CA ASP A 35 7.58 6.33 -4.76
C ASP A 35 8.83 7.21 -4.79
N ILE A 36 9.47 7.27 -5.95
CA ILE A 36 10.60 8.17 -6.21
C ILE A 36 10.09 9.44 -6.88
N VAL A 37 10.66 10.59 -6.52
CA VAL A 37 10.48 11.83 -7.27
C VAL A 37 11.69 11.99 -8.18
N ARG A 38 11.45 12.32 -9.46
CA ARG A 38 12.54 12.69 -10.38
C ARG A 38 12.84 14.17 -10.20
N ASP A 39 14.12 14.53 -10.34
CA ASP A 39 14.57 15.93 -10.44
C ASP A 39 14.03 16.61 -11.71
#